data_AF-A0A3S3R4V2-F1
#
_entry.id   AF-A0A3S3R4V2-F1
#
_cell.length_a   1.000
_cell.length_b   1.000
_cell.length_c   1.000
_cell.angle_alpha   90.00
_cell.angle_beta   90.00
_cell.angle_gamma   90.00
#
_symmetry.space_group_name_H-M   'P 1'
#
loop_
_entity.id
_entity.type
_entity.pdbx_description
1 polymer ?
#
loop_
_entity_poly.entity_id
_entity_poly.type
_entity_poly.pdbx_seq_one_letter_code
_entity_poly.pdbx_strand_id
1 'polypeptide(L)'
;MSGRTEGDAVGREPSRLALAAAFASLPTSAFAHASDRGHVLLLPTGYYVAGGALAVAVSFLVLALLPPEALDRFWRRRLPLFALGDASRTIVSAISFAGFAILLAAGLFGSRDPLSNPLPLVIWTLLWVGLALLQGALGDLWSWLNPWYGPWRVVSRLIGRGGEQDGRLPAWLACWPAVGLFFAFAWFELIDPAPDDPARLAYAAGLYWLQNFILMLVFGHREWSRRGEFLSVFFAMVARFAVVERDAKCLLSLCWPGAKLLSAEPLPTAGIAFLLLALSSVSFDGLSKTFFWLGLFGVNPLEFPGRTAL
;
A
#
# COMPACT_ATOMS: atom_id res chain seq x y z
N MET A 1 19.47 35.75 63.93
CA MET A 1 19.02 34.77 62.92
C MET A 1 17.74 35.30 62.29
N SER A 2 17.80 35.80 61.06
CA SER A 2 16.61 36.00 60.21
C SER A 2 17.11 36.09 58.77
N GLY A 3 16.95 34.99 58.04
CA GLY A 3 17.40 34.82 56.66
C GLY A 3 16.41 35.49 55.71
N ARG A 4 16.95 36.34 54.82
CA ARG A 4 16.23 37.01 53.75
C ARG A 4 16.41 36.17 52.49
N THR A 5 15.36 35.53 52.00
CA THR A 5 15.36 34.80 50.72
C THR A 5 14.86 35.72 49.62
N GLU A 6 15.75 36.07 48.68
CA GLU A 6 15.40 36.64 47.39
C GLU A 6 14.63 35.58 46.59
N GLY A 7 13.44 35.95 46.11
CA GLY A 7 12.66 35.13 45.18
C GLY A 7 12.98 35.53 43.75
N ASP A 8 13.85 34.78 43.10
CA ASP A 8 14.02 34.84 41.65
C ASP A 8 12.82 34.19 40.96
N ALA A 9 12.00 35.01 40.31
CA ALA A 9 10.95 34.56 39.41
C ALA A 9 11.59 34.06 38.10
N VAL A 10 11.77 32.74 38.00
CA VAL A 10 12.18 32.08 36.74
C VAL A 10 11.04 32.20 35.72
N GLY A 11 11.17 33.16 34.80
CA GLY A 11 10.34 33.24 33.61
C GLY A 11 10.50 31.97 32.76
N ARG A 12 9.46 31.14 32.70
CA ARG A 12 9.40 30.01 31.77
C ARG A 12 9.12 30.54 30.37
N GLU A 13 10.15 30.67 29.55
CA GLU A 13 9.95 30.84 28.11
C GLU A 13 9.25 29.59 27.55
N PRO A 14 8.11 29.73 26.84
CA PRO A 14 7.47 28.61 26.19
C PRO A 14 8.42 28.08 25.09
N SER A 15 8.84 26.83 25.27
CA SER A 15 9.78 26.15 24.37
C SER A 15 9.34 26.30 22.91
N ARG A 16 10.28 26.67 22.03
CA ARG A 16 10.09 26.81 20.57
C ARG A 16 9.43 25.58 19.92
N LEU A 17 9.54 24.42 20.55
CA LEU A 17 8.87 23.16 20.18
C LEU A 17 7.35 23.21 20.32
N ALA A 18 6.81 23.90 21.34
CA ALA A 18 5.37 24.04 21.54
C ALA A 18 4.75 24.96 20.47
N LEU A 19 5.47 26.02 20.07
CA LEU A 19 5.03 26.89 18.96
C LEU A 19 5.09 26.16 17.61
N ALA A 20 6.12 25.35 17.37
CA ALA A 20 6.23 24.55 16.14
C ALA A 20 5.11 23.49 16.03
N ALA A 21 4.76 22.84 17.15
CA ALA A 21 3.64 21.90 17.21
C ALA A 21 2.28 22.59 17.00
N ALA A 22 2.12 23.83 17.51
CA ALA A 22 0.94 24.64 17.27
C ALA A 22 0.82 25.07 15.79
N PHE A 23 1.93 25.41 15.13
CA PHE A 23 1.92 25.73 13.69
C PHE A 23 1.65 24.50 12.81
N ALA A 24 2.12 23.32 13.19
CA ALA A 24 1.86 22.07 12.47
C ALA A 24 0.42 21.54 12.63
N SER A 25 -0.32 22.05 13.63
CA SER A 25 -1.72 21.66 13.90
C SER A 25 -2.73 22.69 13.39
N LEU A 26 -2.29 23.78 12.76
CA LEU A 26 -3.17 24.70 12.07
C LEU A 26 -3.69 24.02 10.78
N PRO A 27 -5.01 23.84 10.62
CA PRO A 27 -5.56 23.29 9.39
C PRO A 27 -5.36 24.30 8.27
N THR A 28 -4.38 24.04 7.40
CA THR A 28 -4.25 24.76 6.14
C THR A 28 -5.25 24.19 5.15
N SER A 29 -5.99 25.05 4.44
CA SER A 29 -6.83 24.63 3.32
C SER A 29 -5.98 23.93 2.27
N ALA A 30 -6.07 22.60 2.22
CA ALA A 30 -5.53 21.84 1.11
C ALA A 30 -6.40 22.10 -0.11
N PHE A 31 -5.83 22.66 -1.18
CA PHE A 31 -6.46 22.71 -2.49
C PHE A 31 -6.54 21.29 -3.07
N ALA A 32 -7.44 20.47 -2.53
CA ALA A 32 -7.83 19.22 -3.14
C ALA A 32 -8.72 19.56 -4.34
N HIS A 33 -8.10 19.66 -5.51
CA HIS A 33 -8.88 19.74 -6.75
C HIS A 33 -9.62 18.41 -6.94
N ALA A 34 -10.95 18.45 -6.86
CA ALA A 34 -11.78 17.36 -7.35
C ALA A 34 -11.53 17.22 -8.86
N SER A 35 -11.02 16.07 -9.28
CA SER A 35 -10.72 15.74 -10.68
C SER A 35 -12.01 15.42 -11.44
N ASP A 36 -12.98 16.35 -11.41
CA ASP A 36 -14.35 16.13 -11.92
C ASP A 36 -14.59 16.73 -13.32
N ARG A 37 -13.53 17.26 -13.93
CA ARG A 37 -13.54 17.63 -15.35
C ARG A 37 -12.40 16.92 -16.03
N GLY A 38 -12.73 16.19 -17.09
CA GLY A 38 -11.77 15.75 -18.09
C GLY A 38 -11.07 16.98 -18.66
N HIS A 39 -9.99 17.39 -18.00
CA HIS A 39 -9.06 18.33 -18.58
C HIS A 39 -8.45 17.56 -19.74
N VAL A 40 -8.73 18.01 -20.96
CA VAL A 40 -7.88 17.69 -22.10
C VAL A 40 -6.57 18.40 -21.81
N LEU A 41 -5.75 17.77 -20.95
CA LEU A 41 -4.35 18.09 -20.85
C LEU A 41 -3.84 17.80 -22.25
N LEU A 42 -3.73 18.85 -23.07
CA LEU A 42 -2.86 18.88 -24.23
C LEU A 42 -1.45 18.74 -23.66
N LEU A 43 -1.14 17.52 -23.21
CA LEU A 43 0.18 17.12 -22.80
C LEU A 43 1.06 17.48 -23.98
N PRO A 44 2.13 18.27 -23.80
CA PRO A 44 3.00 18.65 -24.89
C PRO A 44 3.75 17.40 -25.37
N THR A 45 3.09 16.63 -26.24
CA THR A 45 3.47 15.27 -26.64
C THR A 45 4.88 15.23 -27.20
N GLY A 46 5.33 16.30 -27.86
CA GLY A 46 6.71 16.47 -28.28
C GLY A 46 7.74 16.32 -27.15
N TYR A 47 7.53 16.98 -26.00
CA TYR A 47 8.45 16.85 -24.85
C TYR A 47 8.39 15.46 -24.22
N TYR A 48 7.22 14.83 -24.17
CA TYR A 48 7.07 13.47 -23.65
C TYR A 48 7.79 12.44 -24.53
N VAL A 49 7.62 12.53 -25.85
CA VAL A 49 8.30 11.66 -26.81
C VAL A 49 9.82 11.88 -26.77
N ALA A 50 10.28 13.14 -26.75
CA ALA A 50 11.70 13.46 -26.67
C ALA A 50 12.31 12.95 -25.35
N GLY A 51 11.65 13.18 -24.22
CA GLY A 51 12.10 12.72 -22.91
C GLY A 51 12.15 11.19 -22.83
N GLY A 52 11.12 10.51 -23.33
CA GLY A 52 11.08 9.04 -23.40
C GLY A 52 12.19 8.47 -24.29
N ALA A 53 12.38 9.02 -25.49
CA ALA A 53 13.45 8.62 -26.41
C ALA A 53 14.84 8.84 -25.79
N LEU A 54 15.05 9.98 -25.12
CA LEU A 54 16.30 10.27 -24.43
C LEU A 54 16.56 9.30 -23.27
N ALA A 55 15.56 9.00 -22.45
CA ALA A 55 15.69 8.05 -21.35
C ALA A 55 16.08 6.64 -21.85
N VAL A 56 15.46 6.18 -22.94
CA VAL A 56 15.80 4.92 -23.59
C VAL A 56 17.22 4.96 -24.15
N ALA A 57 17.59 5.99 -24.90
CA ALA A 57 18.93 6.15 -25.45
C ALA A 57 20.02 6.15 -24.37
N VAL A 58 19.82 6.89 -23.28
CA VAL A 58 20.73 6.91 -22.13
C VAL A 58 20.81 5.55 -21.45
N SER A 59 19.69 4.82 -21.30
CA SER A 59 19.69 3.47 -20.72
C SER A 59 20.53 2.49 -21.54
N PHE A 60 20.39 2.53 -22.88
CA PHE A 60 21.23 1.73 -23.77
C PHE A 60 22.70 2.14 -23.72
N LEU A 61 22.98 3.46 -23.68
CA LEU A 61 24.35 3.97 -23.60
C LEU A 61 25.05 3.53 -22.31
N VAL A 62 24.35 3.58 -21.18
CA VAL A 62 24.83 3.08 -19.88
C VAL A 62 25.15 1.59 -19.96
N LEU A 63 24.26 0.77 -20.53
CA LEU A 63 24.47 -0.67 -20.67
C LEU A 63 25.58 -1.02 -21.68
N ALA A 64 25.77 -0.21 -22.73
CA ALA A 64 26.78 -0.45 -23.76
C ALA A 64 28.19 0.01 -23.34
N LEU A 65 28.30 1.09 -22.57
CA LEU A 65 29.59 1.70 -22.22
C LEU A 65 30.12 1.27 -20.85
N LEU A 66 29.25 0.90 -19.90
CA LEU A 66 29.70 0.56 -18.55
C LEU A 66 29.85 -0.95 -18.36
N PRO A 67 30.95 -1.41 -17.73
CA PRO A 67 31.13 -2.83 -17.46
C PRO A 67 30.08 -3.32 -16.45
N PRO A 68 29.47 -4.50 -16.66
CA PRO A 68 28.44 -5.06 -15.78
C PRO A 68 28.86 -5.13 -14.31
N GLU A 69 30.13 -5.42 -14.05
CA GLU A 69 30.70 -5.53 -12.71
C GLU A 69 30.71 -4.20 -11.94
N ALA A 70 30.92 -3.09 -12.65
CA ALA A 70 30.89 -1.75 -12.03
C ALA A 70 29.44 -1.35 -11.71
N LEU A 71 28.51 -1.67 -12.60
CA LEU A 71 27.08 -1.46 -12.38
C LEU A 71 26.58 -2.27 -11.18
N ASP A 72 26.92 -3.56 -11.11
CA ASP A 72 26.53 -4.44 -10.00
C ASP A 72 27.11 -3.95 -8.66
N ARG A 73 28.40 -3.58 -8.62
CA ARG A 73 29.03 -3.02 -7.41
C ARG A 73 28.37 -1.72 -6.96
N PHE A 74 27.99 -0.86 -7.90
CA PHE A 74 27.34 0.41 -7.60
C PHE A 74 25.93 0.20 -7.03
N TRP A 75 25.12 -0.67 -7.66
CA TRP A 75 23.76 -0.98 -7.22
C TRP A 75 23.71 -1.80 -5.92
N ARG A 76 24.75 -2.59 -5.60
CA ARG A 76 24.88 -3.31 -4.32
C ARG A 76 25.23 -2.44 -3.13
N ARG A 77 25.60 -1.17 -3.31
CA ARG A 77 25.90 -0.28 -2.17
C ARG A 77 24.68 -0.15 -1.25
N ARG A 78 24.94 -0.20 0.06
CA ARG A 78 23.94 -0.04 1.12
C ARG A 78 24.46 0.97 2.14
N LEU A 79 23.60 1.89 2.56
CA LEU A 79 23.90 2.88 3.60
C LEU A 79 23.10 2.51 4.85
N PRO A 80 23.72 1.97 5.91
CA PRO A 80 23.00 1.63 7.13
C PRO A 80 22.49 2.92 7.81
N LEU A 81 21.26 2.88 8.31
CA LEU A 81 20.62 3.97 9.04
C LEU A 81 20.57 3.62 10.54
N PHE A 82 19.40 3.17 11.04
CA PHE A 82 19.15 2.89 12.45
C PHE A 82 18.31 1.62 12.62
N ALA A 83 18.32 1.05 13.82
CA ALA A 83 17.50 -0.11 14.16
C ALA A 83 16.12 0.34 14.67
N LEU A 84 15.05 -0.17 14.08
CA LEU A 84 13.68 0.02 14.59
C LEU A 84 13.27 -1.19 15.43
N GLY A 85 12.81 -0.93 16.66
CA GLY A 85 12.28 -1.95 17.55
C GLY A 85 10.87 -2.43 17.15
N ASP A 86 10.54 -3.68 17.47
CA ASP A 86 9.27 -4.34 17.10
C ASP A 86 8.09 -4.00 18.02
N ALA A 87 8.33 -3.35 19.17
CA ALA A 87 7.26 -3.04 20.14
C ALA A 87 6.23 -2.04 19.57
N SER A 88 6.69 -1.02 18.85
CA SER A 88 5.86 0.00 18.21
C SER A 88 4.96 -0.57 17.11
N ARG A 89 5.39 -1.64 16.44
CA ARG A 89 4.63 -2.30 15.37
C ARG A 89 3.25 -2.78 15.83
N THR A 90 3.15 -3.27 17.07
CA THR A 90 1.85 -3.76 17.60
C THR A 90 0.89 -2.60 17.83
N ILE A 91 1.39 -1.48 18.35
CA ILE A 91 0.58 -0.29 18.62
C ILE A 91 0.10 0.31 17.31
N VAL A 92 0.98 0.46 16.31
CA VAL A 92 0.62 0.98 14.99
C VAL A 92 -0.43 0.09 14.33
N SER A 93 -0.23 -1.24 14.32
CA SER A 93 -1.20 -2.17 13.76
C SER A 93 -2.56 -2.13 14.48
N ALA A 94 -2.57 -1.96 15.82
CA ALA A 94 -3.81 -1.82 16.58
C ALA A 94 -4.55 -0.52 16.25
N ILE A 95 -3.81 0.60 16.07
CA ILE A 95 -4.37 1.88 15.60
C ILE A 95 -4.93 1.73 14.18
N SER A 96 -4.20 1.05 13.28
CA SER A 96 -4.67 0.77 11.93
C SER A 96 -5.95 -0.08 11.93
N PHE A 97 -6.04 -1.07 12.81
CA PHE A 97 -7.27 -1.85 12.99
C PHE A 97 -8.43 -0.99 13.51
N ALA A 98 -8.19 -0.13 14.51
CA ALA A 98 -9.21 0.78 15.03
C ALA A 98 -9.70 1.75 13.93
N GLY A 99 -8.78 2.33 13.15
CA GLY A 99 -9.10 3.16 12.00
C GLY A 99 -9.91 2.41 10.95
N PHE A 100 -9.52 1.18 10.61
CA PHE A 100 -10.27 0.31 9.71
C PHE A 100 -11.68 0.00 10.21
N ALA A 101 -11.84 -0.29 11.51
CA ALA A 101 -13.16 -0.52 12.12
C ALA A 101 -14.06 0.73 12.05
N ILE A 102 -13.49 1.93 12.26
CA ILE A 102 -14.20 3.20 12.09
C ILE A 102 -14.64 3.39 10.64
N LEU A 103 -13.79 3.05 9.67
CA LEU A 103 -14.13 3.14 8.25
C LEU A 103 -15.24 2.16 7.86
N LEU A 104 -15.23 0.93 8.40
CA LEU A 104 -16.33 -0.02 8.21
C LEU A 104 -17.64 0.53 8.80
N ALA A 105 -17.59 1.11 10.01
CA ALA A 105 -18.75 1.75 10.62
C ALA A 105 -19.24 2.94 9.78
N ALA A 106 -18.33 3.76 9.25
CA ALA A 106 -18.67 4.86 8.35
C ALA A 106 -19.30 4.36 7.05
N GLY A 107 -18.82 3.26 6.46
CA GLY A 107 -19.40 2.67 5.26
C GLY A 107 -20.80 2.08 5.48
N LEU A 108 -21.06 1.48 6.64
CA LEU A 108 -22.33 0.84 6.97
C LEU A 108 -23.40 1.83 7.46
N PHE A 109 -23.02 2.79 8.30
CA PHE A 109 -23.94 3.72 8.96
C PHE A 109 -23.87 5.15 8.44
N GLY A 110 -22.84 5.49 7.67
CA GLY A 110 -22.66 6.83 7.10
C GLY A 110 -23.37 7.04 5.77
N SER A 111 -22.99 8.11 5.08
CA SER A 111 -23.57 8.47 3.77
C SER A 111 -23.33 7.37 2.73
N ARG A 112 -24.31 7.16 1.85
CA ARG A 112 -24.16 6.29 0.66
C ARG A 112 -23.46 6.97 -0.50
N ASP A 113 -23.30 8.29 -0.41
CA ASP A 113 -22.52 9.05 -1.40
C ASP A 113 -21.02 8.78 -1.22
N PRO A 114 -20.33 8.20 -2.22
CA PRO A 114 -18.90 7.88 -2.14
C PRO A 114 -18.00 9.10 -1.91
N LEU A 115 -18.44 10.29 -2.30
CA LEU A 115 -17.66 11.53 -2.11
C LEU A 115 -17.72 12.03 -0.66
N SER A 116 -18.85 11.78 0.01
CA SER A 116 -19.07 12.15 1.41
C SER A 116 -18.56 11.09 2.39
N ASN A 117 -18.51 9.83 1.96
CA ASN A 117 -18.06 8.72 2.80
C ASN A 117 -16.53 8.53 2.72
N PRO A 118 -15.80 8.45 3.84
CA PRO A 118 -14.36 8.28 3.79
C PRO A 118 -13.91 6.89 3.30
N LEU A 119 -14.77 5.86 3.36
CA LEU A 119 -14.35 4.48 3.07
C LEU A 119 -13.86 4.26 1.63
N PRO A 120 -14.60 4.65 0.57
CA PRO A 120 -14.15 4.46 -0.81
C PRO A 120 -12.84 5.21 -1.08
N LEU A 121 -12.73 6.46 -0.65
CA LEU A 121 -11.52 7.26 -0.80
C LEU A 121 -10.31 6.61 -0.12
N VAL A 122 -10.48 6.09 1.10
CA VAL A 122 -9.36 5.44 1.80
C VAL A 122 -8.95 4.14 1.10
N ILE A 123 -9.89 3.29 0.70
CA ILE A 123 -9.55 2.00 0.08
C ILE A 123 -8.96 2.20 -1.33
N TRP A 124 -9.64 2.96 -2.19
CA TRP A 124 -9.23 3.08 -3.59
C TRP A 124 -8.08 4.07 -3.77
N THR A 125 -8.14 5.22 -3.11
CA THR A 125 -7.13 6.27 -3.33
C THR A 125 -5.94 6.10 -2.39
N LEU A 126 -6.18 6.03 -1.08
CA LEU A 126 -5.08 6.04 -0.12
C LEU A 126 -4.38 4.68 -0.02
N LEU A 127 -5.13 3.58 0.07
CA LEU A 127 -4.58 2.24 0.22
C LEU A 127 -4.12 1.67 -1.13
N TRP A 128 -5.00 1.64 -2.13
CA TRP A 128 -4.67 0.97 -3.39
C TRP A 128 -3.66 1.74 -4.24
N VAL A 129 -3.85 3.06 -4.42
CA VAL A 129 -2.91 3.89 -5.19
C VAL A 129 -1.79 4.44 -4.29
N GLY A 130 -2.15 5.20 -3.26
CA GLY A 130 -1.21 5.95 -2.44
C GLY A 130 -0.18 5.06 -1.73
N LEU A 131 -0.66 4.03 -1.02
CA LEU A 131 0.21 3.13 -0.30
C LEU A 131 1.04 2.28 -1.26
N ALA A 132 0.52 1.87 -2.42
CA ALA A 132 1.34 1.16 -3.42
C ALA A 132 2.53 2.00 -3.89
N LEU A 133 2.32 3.28 -4.20
CA LEU A 133 3.39 4.21 -4.59
C LEU A 133 4.38 4.42 -3.44
N LEU A 134 3.88 4.66 -2.22
CA LEU A 134 4.73 4.83 -1.04
C LEU A 134 5.52 3.55 -0.73
N GLN A 135 4.94 2.37 -0.91
CA GLN A 135 5.61 1.09 -0.74
C GLN A 135 6.75 0.94 -1.76
N GLY A 136 6.50 1.34 -3.00
CA GLY A 136 7.48 1.29 -4.09
C GLY A 136 8.64 2.27 -3.90
N ALA A 137 8.42 3.37 -3.17
CA ALA A 137 9.46 4.36 -2.86
C ALA A 137 10.19 4.07 -1.53
N LEU A 138 9.44 3.85 -0.46
CA LEU A 138 9.90 3.80 0.93
C LEU A 138 9.99 2.39 1.53
N GLY A 139 9.53 1.36 0.83
CA GLY A 139 9.69 -0.04 1.25
C GLY A 139 8.50 -0.57 2.05
N ASP A 140 8.76 -1.53 2.94
CA ASP A 140 7.72 -2.30 3.63
C ASP A 140 7.05 -1.52 4.78
N LEU A 141 6.16 -0.60 4.39
CA LEU A 141 5.24 0.14 5.27
C LEU A 141 4.06 -0.73 5.72
N TRP A 142 3.63 -1.66 4.85
CA TRP A 142 2.48 -2.53 5.13
C TRP A 142 2.69 -3.40 6.35
N SER A 143 3.91 -3.87 6.60
CA SER A 143 4.23 -4.63 7.81
C SER A 143 3.84 -3.92 9.11
N TRP A 144 3.79 -2.58 9.12
CA TRP A 144 3.40 -1.76 10.26
C TRP A 144 1.90 -1.45 10.27
N LEU A 145 1.35 -1.10 9.11
CA LEU A 145 -0.03 -0.64 8.95
C LEU A 145 -1.06 -1.77 8.87
N ASN A 146 -0.63 -3.03 8.78
CA ASN A 146 -1.56 -4.13 8.60
C ASN A 146 -2.61 -4.16 9.75
N PRO A 147 -3.91 -4.29 9.45
CA PRO A 147 -4.97 -4.26 10.47
C PRO A 147 -5.17 -5.61 11.19
N TRP A 148 -4.25 -6.57 11.04
CA TRP A 148 -4.39 -7.91 11.61
C TRP A 148 -3.39 -8.23 12.73
N TYR A 149 -2.16 -7.71 12.67
CA TYR A 149 -1.10 -8.13 13.60
C TYR A 149 -1.44 -7.79 15.06
N GLY A 150 -1.96 -6.59 15.32
CA GLY A 150 -2.42 -6.14 16.63
C GLY A 150 -3.52 -7.06 17.20
N PRO A 151 -4.68 -7.20 16.53
CA PRO A 151 -5.75 -8.10 16.94
C PRO A 151 -5.29 -9.56 17.10
N TRP A 152 -4.48 -10.06 16.17
CA TRP A 152 -3.96 -11.43 16.21
C TRP A 152 -3.12 -11.66 17.45
N ARG A 153 -2.24 -10.70 17.82
CA ARG A 153 -1.40 -10.79 19.01
C ARG A 153 -2.19 -10.76 20.31
N VAL A 154 -3.30 -10.01 20.36
CA VAL A 154 -4.19 -9.99 21.52
C VAL A 154 -4.91 -11.33 21.65
N VAL A 155 -5.51 -11.81 20.57
CA VAL A 155 -6.28 -13.06 20.57
C VAL A 155 -5.38 -14.29 20.83
N SER A 156 -4.19 -14.35 20.23
CA SER A 156 -3.25 -15.46 20.44
C SER A 156 -2.77 -15.56 21.89
N ARG A 157 -2.54 -14.41 22.55
CA ARG A 157 -2.22 -14.36 24.00
C ARG A 157 -3.38 -14.84 24.87
N LEU A 158 -4.62 -14.44 24.55
CA LEU A 158 -5.81 -14.85 25.30
C LEU A 158 -6.09 -16.36 25.19
N ILE A 159 -5.83 -16.95 24.02
CA ILE A 159 -6.01 -18.39 23.77
C ILE A 159 -4.84 -19.22 24.34
N GLY A 160 -3.82 -18.59 24.93
CA GLY A 160 -2.63 -19.28 25.46
C GLY A 160 -1.70 -19.83 24.36
N ARG A 161 -1.94 -19.46 23.09
CA ARG A 161 -1.05 -19.72 21.95
C ARG A 161 0.00 -18.60 21.85
N GLY A 162 0.75 -18.43 22.95
CA GLY A 162 1.72 -17.34 23.13
C GLY A 162 2.96 -17.37 22.22
N GLY A 163 3.08 -18.37 21.35
CA GLY A 163 4.13 -18.48 20.33
C GLY A 163 3.52 -18.75 18.97
N GLU A 164 4.26 -18.42 17.89
CA GLU A 164 3.98 -18.82 16.50
C GLU A 164 3.84 -20.36 16.46
N GLN A 165 2.65 -20.88 16.75
CA GLN A 165 2.30 -22.25 16.39
C GLN A 165 2.13 -22.21 14.87
N ASP A 166 3.23 -22.55 14.17
CA ASP A 166 3.32 -22.65 12.73
C ASP A 166 2.36 -23.74 12.24
N GLY A 167 1.09 -23.38 12.04
CA GLY A 167 0.21 -24.13 11.16
C GLY A 167 0.83 -24.08 9.76
N ARG A 168 1.69 -25.05 9.43
CA ARG A 168 2.39 -25.07 8.16
C ARG A 168 1.38 -25.05 7.03
N LEU A 169 1.36 -23.96 6.28
CA LEU A 169 0.58 -23.89 5.06
C LEU A 169 1.08 -25.00 4.12
N PRO A 170 0.20 -25.85 3.56
CA PRO A 170 0.63 -26.90 2.67
C PRO A 170 1.44 -26.33 1.51
N ALA A 171 2.55 -26.97 1.15
CA ALA A 171 3.46 -26.47 0.12
C ALA A 171 2.77 -26.27 -1.24
N TRP A 172 1.74 -27.08 -1.54
CA TRP A 172 0.92 -26.95 -2.76
C TRP A 172 0.05 -25.69 -2.79
N LEU A 173 -0.33 -25.16 -1.62
CA LEU A 173 -1.10 -23.93 -1.52
C LEU A 173 -0.25 -22.70 -1.89
N ALA A 174 1.08 -22.79 -1.71
CA ALA A 174 2.07 -21.78 -2.12
C ALA A 174 1.54 -20.34 -2.01
N CYS A 175 1.30 -19.66 -3.13
CA CYS A 175 0.65 -18.35 -3.19
C CYS A 175 -0.71 -18.36 -3.92
N TRP A 176 -1.30 -19.52 -4.17
CA TRP A 176 -2.58 -19.64 -4.88
C TRP A 176 -3.76 -18.94 -4.18
N PRO A 177 -3.88 -18.95 -2.83
CA PRO A 177 -4.93 -18.18 -2.17
C PRO A 177 -4.82 -16.68 -2.44
N ALA A 178 -3.60 -16.14 -2.50
CA ALA A 178 -3.39 -14.73 -2.85
C ALA A 178 -3.83 -14.44 -4.29
N VAL A 179 -3.60 -15.36 -5.24
CA VAL A 179 -4.11 -15.23 -6.62
C VAL A 179 -5.63 -15.19 -6.65
N GLY A 180 -6.30 -16.10 -5.92
CA GLY A 180 -7.76 -16.13 -5.85
C GLY A 180 -8.35 -14.88 -5.20
N LEU A 181 -7.76 -14.41 -4.10
CA LEU A 181 -8.20 -13.18 -3.43
C LEU A 181 -7.96 -11.95 -4.30
N PHE A 182 -6.82 -11.86 -4.99
CA PHE A 182 -6.56 -10.76 -5.91
C PHE A 182 -7.50 -10.79 -7.11
N PHE A 183 -7.82 -11.96 -7.66
CA PHE A 183 -8.82 -12.09 -8.71
C PHE A 183 -10.19 -11.57 -8.26
N ALA A 184 -10.64 -11.97 -7.06
CA ALA A 184 -11.89 -11.50 -6.50
C ALA A 184 -11.88 -9.98 -6.26
N PHE A 185 -10.76 -9.43 -5.79
CA PHE A 185 -10.57 -7.99 -5.63
C PHE A 185 -10.63 -7.25 -6.98
N ALA A 186 -9.87 -7.69 -7.98
CA ALA A 186 -9.85 -7.09 -9.31
C ALA A 186 -11.22 -7.19 -10.01
N TRP A 187 -11.92 -8.32 -9.82
CA TRP A 187 -13.30 -8.46 -10.28
C TRP A 187 -14.23 -7.44 -9.62
N PHE A 188 -14.15 -7.31 -8.29
CA PHE A 188 -14.96 -6.34 -7.57
C PHE A 188 -14.66 -4.90 -8.02
N GLU A 189 -13.38 -4.53 -8.18
CA GLU A 189 -12.96 -3.20 -8.63
C GLU A 189 -13.45 -2.87 -10.05
N LEU A 190 -13.25 -3.80 -10.99
CA LEU A 190 -13.38 -3.53 -12.42
C LEU A 190 -14.76 -3.90 -12.99
N ILE A 191 -15.42 -4.90 -12.42
CA ILE A 191 -16.63 -5.51 -13.01
C ILE A 191 -17.87 -5.24 -12.15
N ASP A 192 -17.72 -5.04 -10.84
CA ASP A 192 -18.88 -4.69 -10.01
C ASP A 192 -19.55 -3.40 -10.51
N PRO A 193 -20.90 -3.33 -10.54
CA PRO A 193 -21.60 -2.14 -11.00
C PRO A 193 -21.42 -0.91 -10.10
N ALA A 194 -21.15 -1.09 -8.80
CA ALA A 194 -21.00 0.00 -7.86
C ALA A 194 -19.92 -0.34 -6.80
N PRO A 195 -18.63 -0.43 -7.20
CA PRO A 195 -17.53 -0.71 -6.28
C PRO A 195 -17.30 0.41 -5.27
N ASP A 196 -17.75 1.62 -5.59
CA ASP A 196 -17.66 2.82 -4.76
C ASP A 196 -18.82 2.95 -3.77
N ASP A 197 -19.88 2.12 -3.85
CA ASP A 197 -20.96 2.15 -2.86
C ASP A 197 -20.39 1.81 -1.48
N PRO A 198 -20.46 2.74 -0.50
CA PRO A 198 -19.77 2.57 0.78
C PRO A 198 -20.22 1.33 1.56
N ALA A 199 -21.48 0.93 1.49
CA ALA A 199 -21.94 -0.22 2.26
C ALA A 199 -21.51 -1.54 1.62
N ARG A 200 -21.65 -1.68 0.30
CA ARG A 200 -21.13 -2.85 -0.44
C ARG A 200 -19.64 -3.02 -0.20
N LEU A 201 -18.90 -1.92 -0.31
CA LEU A 201 -17.47 -1.90 -0.03
C LEU A 201 -17.16 -2.26 1.43
N ALA A 202 -17.95 -1.79 2.40
CA ALA A 202 -17.77 -2.15 3.81
C ALA A 202 -18.01 -3.65 4.05
N TYR A 203 -19.04 -4.24 3.44
CA TYR A 203 -19.27 -5.69 3.53
C TYR A 203 -18.12 -6.48 2.88
N ALA A 204 -17.68 -6.09 1.69
CA ALA A 204 -16.58 -6.74 1.00
C ALA A 204 -15.28 -6.65 1.80
N ALA A 205 -14.92 -5.45 2.27
CA ALA A 205 -13.72 -5.22 3.07
C ALA A 205 -13.78 -5.92 4.44
N GLY A 206 -14.96 -5.93 5.09
CA GLY A 206 -15.17 -6.62 6.35
C GLY A 206 -15.07 -8.14 6.22
N LEU A 207 -15.69 -8.72 5.19
CA LEU A 207 -15.60 -10.15 4.88
C LEU A 207 -14.16 -10.55 4.53
N TYR A 208 -13.50 -9.73 3.72
CA TYR A 208 -12.09 -9.88 3.38
C TYR A 208 -11.21 -9.90 4.63
N TRP A 209 -11.38 -8.92 5.52
CA TRP A 209 -10.63 -8.82 6.75
C TRP A 209 -10.87 -10.04 7.65
N LEU A 210 -12.14 -10.44 7.83
CA LEU A 210 -12.53 -11.54 8.70
C LEU A 210 -12.00 -12.89 8.19
N GLN A 211 -12.14 -13.17 6.89
CA GLN A 211 -11.63 -14.40 6.29
C GLN A 211 -10.12 -14.52 6.48
N ASN A 212 -9.37 -13.46 6.17
CA ASN A 212 -7.92 -13.45 6.37
C ASN A 212 -7.56 -13.58 7.85
N PHE A 213 -8.29 -12.91 8.75
CA PHE A 213 -8.03 -13.00 10.18
C PHE A 213 -8.20 -14.43 10.71
N ILE A 214 -9.27 -15.13 10.32
CA ILE A 214 -9.51 -16.53 10.68
C ILE A 214 -8.36 -17.40 10.17
N LEU A 215 -7.94 -17.22 8.91
CA LEU A 215 -6.86 -18.00 8.32
C LEU A 215 -5.50 -17.72 9.00
N MET A 216 -5.25 -16.48 9.44
CA MET A 216 -4.09 -16.13 10.26
C MET A 216 -4.13 -16.76 11.67
N LEU A 217 -5.31 -17.00 12.25
CA LEU A 217 -5.45 -17.72 13.52
C LEU A 217 -5.22 -19.23 13.36
N VAL A 218 -5.52 -19.80 12.19
CA VAL A 218 -5.35 -21.23 11.89
C VAL A 218 -3.92 -21.57 11.45
N PHE A 219 -3.38 -20.84 10.48
CA PHE A 219 -2.06 -21.10 9.87
C PHE A 219 -0.92 -20.25 10.45
N GLY A 220 -1.24 -19.30 11.33
CA GLY A 220 -0.30 -18.32 11.84
C GLY A 220 -0.21 -17.06 10.97
N HIS A 221 -0.03 -15.91 11.62
CA HIS A 221 -0.02 -14.62 10.95
C HIS A 221 1.10 -14.50 9.90
N ARG A 222 2.31 -14.92 10.26
CA ARG A 222 3.50 -14.75 9.41
C ARG A 222 3.41 -15.56 8.12
N GLU A 223 3.00 -16.82 8.22
CA GLU A 223 2.93 -17.70 7.05
C GLU A 223 1.75 -17.32 6.14
N TRP A 224 0.57 -17.04 6.71
CA TRP A 224 -0.58 -16.59 5.92
C TRP A 224 -0.35 -15.23 5.26
N SER A 225 0.17 -14.23 5.99
CA SER A 225 0.43 -12.91 5.42
C SER A 225 1.46 -12.96 4.29
N ARG A 226 2.50 -13.80 4.38
CA ARG A 226 3.53 -13.88 3.32
C ARG A 226 3.04 -14.53 2.02
N ARG A 227 1.98 -15.34 2.08
CA ARG A 227 1.64 -16.28 1.00
C ARG A 227 0.16 -16.28 0.60
N GLY A 228 -0.73 -16.19 1.57
CA GLY A 228 -2.17 -16.26 1.36
C GLY A 228 -2.83 -14.90 1.18
N GLU A 229 -2.35 -13.85 1.84
CA GLU A 229 -2.98 -12.53 1.82
C GLU A 229 -2.45 -11.67 0.66
N PHE A 230 -3.37 -11.22 -0.22
CA PHE A 230 -2.95 -10.63 -1.50
C PHE A 230 -2.28 -9.26 -1.36
N LEU A 231 -2.71 -8.40 -0.43
CA LEU A 231 -2.10 -7.07 -0.27
C LEU A 231 -0.65 -7.22 0.21
N SER A 232 -0.39 -8.09 1.18
CA SER A 232 0.96 -8.39 1.65
C SER A 232 1.84 -8.93 0.52
N VAL A 233 1.33 -9.84 -0.32
CA VAL A 233 2.07 -10.38 -1.47
C VAL A 233 2.34 -9.30 -2.51
N PHE A 234 1.32 -8.53 -2.89
CA PHE A 234 1.42 -7.42 -3.84
C PHE A 234 2.42 -6.36 -3.36
N PHE A 235 2.25 -5.89 -2.13
CA PHE A 235 3.10 -4.88 -1.54
C PHE A 235 4.53 -5.38 -1.30
N ALA A 236 4.74 -6.65 -0.96
CA ALA A 236 6.08 -7.21 -0.90
C ALA A 236 6.78 -7.22 -2.26
N MET A 237 6.03 -7.48 -3.36
CA MET A 237 6.56 -7.38 -4.71
C MET A 237 6.91 -5.93 -5.08
N VAL A 238 6.02 -4.98 -4.77
CA VAL A 238 6.24 -3.54 -5.03
C VAL A 238 7.39 -2.97 -4.18
N ALA A 239 7.53 -3.40 -2.92
CA ALA A 239 8.61 -2.96 -2.02
C ALA A 239 10.02 -3.38 -2.50
N ARG A 240 10.13 -4.28 -3.48
CA ARG A 240 11.42 -4.65 -4.12
C ARG A 240 12.02 -3.48 -4.92
N PHE A 241 11.20 -2.53 -5.35
CA PHE A 241 11.67 -1.32 -6.05
C PHE A 241 12.17 -0.23 -5.10
N ALA A 242 11.83 -0.32 -3.82
CA ALA A 242 12.07 0.75 -2.85
C ALA A 242 13.53 0.98 -2.51
N VAL A 243 13.80 2.24 -2.15
CA VAL A 243 15.11 2.75 -1.73
C VAL A 243 15.46 2.33 -0.31
N VAL A 244 14.47 1.99 0.52
CA VAL A 244 14.69 1.59 1.91
C VAL A 244 14.53 0.08 2.06
N GLU A 245 15.51 -0.56 2.69
CA GLU A 245 15.56 -1.99 2.99
C GLU A 245 15.63 -2.21 4.50
N ARG A 246 14.89 -3.20 5.01
CA ARG A 246 15.00 -3.66 6.40
C ARG A 246 15.59 -5.06 6.41
N ASP A 247 16.77 -5.19 7.02
CA ASP A 247 17.44 -6.48 7.17
C ASP A 247 16.82 -7.30 8.32
N ALA A 248 17.09 -8.62 8.35
CA ALA A 248 16.67 -9.57 9.37
C ALA A 248 17.09 -9.17 10.80
N LYS A 249 18.12 -8.33 10.94
CA LYS A 249 18.57 -7.73 12.21
C LYS A 249 17.82 -6.44 12.59
N CYS A 250 16.71 -6.12 11.91
CA CYS A 250 15.94 -4.89 12.05
C CYS A 250 16.72 -3.60 11.74
N LEU A 251 17.85 -3.71 11.04
CA LEU A 251 18.61 -2.57 10.54
C LEU A 251 17.95 -2.02 9.29
N LEU A 252 17.55 -0.75 9.32
CA LEU A 252 17.16 -0.04 8.12
C LEU A 252 18.40 0.37 7.34
N SER A 253 18.39 0.19 6.02
CA SER A 253 19.45 0.64 5.14
C SER A 253 18.89 1.28 3.87
N LEU A 254 19.60 2.26 3.32
CA LEU A 254 19.30 2.84 2.02
C LEU A 254 20.00 2.04 0.91
N CYS A 255 19.29 1.77 -0.17
CA CYS A 255 19.74 1.07 -1.37
C CYS A 255 19.27 1.82 -2.62
N TRP A 256 19.86 1.55 -3.77
CA TRP A 256 19.36 2.12 -5.02
C TRP A 256 18.00 1.53 -5.40
N PRO A 257 17.12 2.30 -6.08
CA PRO A 257 15.84 1.78 -6.55
C PRO A 257 16.02 0.49 -7.36
N GLY A 258 15.24 -0.54 -7.02
CA GLY A 258 15.32 -1.86 -7.68
C GLY A 258 16.56 -2.70 -7.34
N ALA A 259 17.47 -2.23 -6.47
CA ALA A 259 18.67 -2.99 -6.10
C ALA A 259 18.39 -4.33 -5.42
N LYS A 260 17.20 -4.49 -4.82
CA LYS A 260 16.76 -5.75 -4.21
C LYS A 260 16.43 -6.82 -5.26
N LEU A 261 16.16 -6.43 -6.50
CA LEU A 261 15.85 -7.36 -7.59
C LEU A 261 17.10 -8.12 -8.07
N LEU A 262 18.29 -7.57 -7.88
CA LEU A 262 19.56 -8.23 -8.24
C LEU A 262 19.83 -9.50 -7.43
N SER A 263 19.27 -9.59 -6.22
CA SER A 263 19.36 -10.75 -5.32
C SER A 263 18.02 -11.46 -5.14
N ALA A 264 17.01 -11.14 -5.97
CA ALA A 264 15.70 -11.75 -5.83
C ALA A 264 15.74 -13.20 -6.31
N GLU A 265 15.25 -14.11 -5.46
CA GLU A 265 15.04 -15.49 -5.86
C GLU A 265 13.96 -15.58 -6.95
N PRO A 266 14.07 -16.56 -7.88
CA PRO A 266 13.03 -16.84 -8.85
C PRO A 266 11.67 -17.06 -8.17
N LEU A 267 10.64 -16.44 -8.74
CA LEU A 267 9.29 -16.57 -8.20
C LEU A 267 8.76 -18.00 -8.44
N PRO A 268 8.09 -18.61 -7.44
CA PRO A 268 7.30 -19.81 -7.66
C PRO A 268 6.23 -19.60 -8.72
N THR A 269 5.73 -20.68 -9.33
CA THR A 269 4.67 -20.64 -10.35
C THR A 269 3.45 -19.81 -9.94
N ALA A 270 3.00 -19.96 -8.69
CA ALA A 270 1.90 -19.16 -8.14
C ALA A 270 2.23 -17.65 -8.06
N GLY A 271 3.49 -17.30 -7.78
CA GLY A 271 3.95 -15.91 -7.76
C GLY A 271 4.01 -15.30 -9.17
N ILE A 272 4.38 -16.09 -10.18
CA ILE A 272 4.33 -15.68 -11.59
C ILE A 272 2.87 -15.47 -12.00
N ALA A 273 1.98 -16.41 -11.68
CA ALA A 273 0.55 -16.27 -11.97
C ALA A 273 -0.05 -15.03 -11.31
N PHE A 274 0.33 -14.74 -10.05
CA PHE A 274 -0.08 -13.52 -9.36
C PHE A 274 0.35 -12.25 -10.09
N LEU A 275 1.63 -12.17 -10.50
CA LEU A 275 2.15 -11.01 -11.24
C LEU A 275 1.45 -10.84 -12.60
N LEU A 276 1.30 -11.93 -13.35
CA LEU A 276 0.60 -11.90 -14.63
C LEU A 276 -0.84 -11.43 -14.46
N LEU A 277 -1.52 -11.88 -13.42
CA LEU A 277 -2.88 -11.46 -13.12
C LEU A 277 -2.95 -9.97 -12.75
N ALA A 278 -2.02 -9.48 -11.93
CA ALA A 278 -1.95 -8.06 -11.57
C ALA A 278 -1.65 -7.15 -12.77
N LEU A 279 -0.74 -7.56 -13.66
CA LEU A 279 -0.49 -6.82 -14.90
C LEU A 279 -1.70 -6.88 -15.85
N SER A 280 -2.37 -8.02 -15.90
CA SER A 280 -3.56 -8.23 -16.73
C SER A 280 -4.74 -7.39 -16.26
N SER A 281 -4.95 -7.23 -14.94
CA SER A 281 -6.06 -6.42 -14.40
C SER A 281 -5.92 -4.95 -14.78
N VAL A 282 -4.72 -4.37 -14.65
CA VAL A 282 -4.46 -2.98 -15.04
C VAL A 282 -4.54 -2.80 -16.56
N SER A 283 -4.03 -3.78 -17.31
CA SER A 283 -4.15 -3.77 -18.78
C SER A 283 -5.61 -3.82 -19.23
N PHE A 284 -6.42 -4.63 -18.56
CA PHE A 284 -7.86 -4.72 -18.80
C PHE A 284 -8.58 -3.44 -18.40
N ASP A 285 -8.25 -2.81 -17.27
CA ASP A 285 -8.80 -1.51 -16.88
C ASP A 285 -8.59 -0.45 -17.96
N GLY A 286 -7.36 -0.36 -18.49
CA GLY A 286 -7.04 0.54 -19.60
C GLY A 286 -7.79 0.19 -20.88
N LEU A 287 -7.81 -1.08 -21.28
CA LEU A 287 -8.48 -1.56 -22.49
C LEU A 287 -10.00 -1.31 -22.43
N SER A 288 -10.64 -1.59 -21.30
CA SER A 288 -12.09 -1.51 -21.11
C SER A 288 -12.64 -0.09 -21.30
N LYS A 289 -11.79 0.92 -21.11
CA LYS A 289 -12.11 2.35 -21.28
C LYS A 289 -11.87 2.87 -22.69
N THR A 290 -11.37 2.04 -23.61
CA THR A 290 -11.10 2.47 -25.00
C THR A 290 -12.37 2.52 -25.85
N PHE A 291 -12.39 3.42 -26.83
CA PHE A 291 -13.47 3.49 -27.84
C PHE A 291 -13.65 2.17 -28.58
N PHE A 292 -12.55 1.45 -28.85
CA PHE A 292 -12.60 0.14 -29.49
C PHE A 292 -13.39 -0.87 -28.64
N TRP A 293 -13.05 -1.00 -27.36
CA TRP A 293 -13.71 -1.95 -26.46
C TRP A 293 -15.20 -1.64 -26.30
N LEU A 294 -15.54 -0.39 -25.99
CA LEU A 294 -16.93 0.03 -25.82
C LEU A 294 -17.74 -0.12 -27.11
N GLY A 295 -17.12 0.14 -28.27
CA GLY A 295 -17.71 -0.08 -29.59
C GLY A 295 -18.09 -1.54 -29.86
N LEU A 296 -17.33 -2.52 -29.35
CA LEU A 296 -17.67 -3.95 -29.48
C LEU A 296 -19.00 -4.30 -28.79
N PHE A 297 -19.34 -3.58 -27.72
CA PHE A 297 -20.59 -3.77 -26.98
C PHE A 297 -21.69 -2.78 -27.42
N GLY A 298 -21.47 -2.03 -28.49
CA GLY A 298 -22.43 -1.04 -28.99
C GLY A 298 -22.63 0.16 -28.07
N VAL A 299 -21.69 0.43 -27.17
CA VAL A 299 -21.79 1.50 -26.17
C VAL A 299 -21.07 2.75 -26.67
N ASN A 300 -21.80 3.86 -26.74
CA ASN A 300 -21.24 5.16 -27.08
C ASN A 300 -20.39 5.69 -25.91
N PRO A 301 -19.08 5.87 -26.06
CA PRO A 301 -18.22 6.35 -24.96
C PRO A 301 -18.53 7.78 -24.53
N LEU A 302 -19.16 8.56 -25.41
CA LEU A 302 -19.58 9.94 -25.11
C LEU A 302 -20.89 9.98 -24.32
N GLU A 303 -21.64 8.88 -24.30
CA GLU A 303 -22.93 8.71 -23.60
C GLU A 303 -22.88 7.43 -22.76
N PHE A 304 -21.85 7.31 -21.92
CA PHE A 304 -21.63 6.11 -21.13
C PHE A 304 -22.82 5.87 -20.18
N PRO A 305 -23.58 4.76 -20.34
CA PRO A 305 -24.85 4.55 -19.64
C PRO A 305 -24.67 4.10 -18.17
N GLY A 306 -23.42 4.01 -17.69
CA GLY A 306 -23.07 3.47 -16.39
C GLY A 306 -22.86 1.95 -16.42
N ARG A 307 -22.21 1.41 -15.38
CA ARG A 307 -21.83 -0.02 -15.31
C ARG A 307 -23.03 -0.97 -15.15
N THR A 308 -24.17 -0.48 -14.68
CA THR A 308 -25.41 -1.27 -14.52
C THR A 308 -26.15 -1.55 -15.83
N ALA A 309 -25.82 -0.83 -16.91
CA ALA A 309 -26.44 -0.98 -18.22
C ALA A 309 -25.60 -1.82 -19.20
N LEU A 310 -24.41 -2.24 -18.76
CA LEU A 310 -23.47 -3.12 -19.46
C LEU A 310 -23.59 -4.55 -18.93
#